data_AF-A0A8X6F3W2-F1
#
_entry.id   AF-A0A8X6F3W2-F1
#
_cell.length_a   1.000
_cell.length_b   1.000
_cell.length_c   1.000
_cell.angle_alpha   90.00
_cell.angle_beta   90.00
_cell.angle_gamma   90.00
#
_symmetry.space_group_name_H-M   'P 1'
#
loop_
_entity.id
_entity.type
_entity.pdbx_description
1 polymer ?
#
loop_
_entity_poly.entity_id
_entity_poly.type
_entity_poly.pdbx_seq_one_letter_code
_entity_poly.pdbx_strand_id
1 'polypeptide(L)'
;MYSYTKRDSSDSDSTIIENNKAVKLPKLSINKCYGDYSQWLDFFNPFESAIDNNNSIAKREKLNYLKSYLGGTAASYIREFSLTEVNYDVALD
;
A
#
# COMPACT_ATOMS: atom_id res chain seq x y z
N MET A 1 23.29 60.70 28.59
CA MET A 1 22.85 59.47 29.29
C MET A 1 23.21 58.28 28.41
N TYR A 2 24.08 57.41 28.93
CA TYR A 2 24.27 55.96 28.74
C TYR A 2 23.52 55.25 27.59
N SER A 3 23.99 54.20 26.89
CA SER A 3 25.28 53.54 26.58
C SER A 3 24.90 52.30 25.72
N TYR A 4 25.89 51.68 25.10
CA TYR A 4 25.83 50.57 24.12
C TYR A 4 25.18 49.24 24.59
N THR A 5 24.79 48.41 23.59
CA THR A 5 24.66 46.92 23.51
C THR A 5 23.27 46.26 23.42
N LYS A 6 23.04 45.54 22.31
CA LYS A 6 22.94 44.06 22.32
C LYS A 6 23.20 43.45 20.94
N ARG A 7 24.21 42.57 20.87
CA ARG A 7 24.30 41.43 19.93
C ARG A 7 23.14 40.46 20.30
N ASP A 8 22.68 39.52 19.49
CA ASP A 8 23.42 38.45 18.83
C ASP A 8 22.39 37.56 18.07
N SER A 9 22.90 36.61 17.28
CA SER A 9 22.25 35.33 16.90
C SER A 9 21.10 35.43 15.86
N SER A 10 21.28 35.08 14.58
CA SER A 10 21.62 33.75 14.02
C SER A 10 20.84 32.62 14.67
N ASP A 11 19.53 32.57 14.46
CA ASP A 11 18.81 31.30 14.49
C ASP A 11 18.50 30.88 13.07
N SER A 12 19.40 30.03 12.58
CA SER A 12 19.18 29.11 11.48
C SER A 12 17.81 28.47 11.66
N ASP A 13 16.89 28.75 10.73
CA ASP A 13 15.69 27.94 10.59
C ASP A 13 16.17 26.54 10.22
N SER A 14 16.26 25.70 11.24
CA SER A 14 16.76 24.35 11.13
C SER A 14 15.67 23.58 10.41
N THR A 15 15.80 23.50 9.08
CA THR A 15 15.08 22.53 8.28
C THR A 15 15.29 21.18 8.95
N ILE A 16 14.24 20.65 9.57
CA ILE A 16 14.19 19.29 10.07
C ILE A 16 14.31 18.43 8.82
N ILE A 17 15.53 18.08 8.45
CA ILE A 17 15.79 17.03 7.48
C ILE A 17 15.45 15.76 8.25
N GLU A 18 14.17 15.38 8.22
CA GLU A 18 13.75 14.03 8.53
C GLU A 18 14.52 13.12 7.57
N ASN A 19 15.68 12.65 8.04
CA ASN A 19 16.41 11.55 7.45
C ASN A 19 15.58 10.29 7.68
N ASN A 20 14.43 10.21 7.01
CA ASN A 20 13.74 8.96 6.78
C ASN A 20 14.66 8.18 5.85
N LYS A 21 15.64 7.48 6.46
CA LYS A 21 16.52 6.54 5.77
C LYS A 21 15.59 5.53 5.15
N ALA A 22 15.23 5.75 3.90
CA ALA A 22 14.43 4.84 3.11
C ALA A 22 15.21 3.54 3.00
N VAL A 23 14.95 2.62 3.93
CA VAL A 23 15.45 1.26 3.88
C VAL A 23 14.93 0.70 2.56
N LYS A 24 15.84 0.40 1.64
CA LYS A 24 15.48 -0.25 0.38
C LYS A 24 15.10 -1.70 0.69
N LEU A 25 13.83 -1.89 1.02
CA LEU A 25 13.25 -3.20 1.17
C LEU A 25 13.25 -3.92 -0.19
N PRO A 26 13.46 -5.24 -0.23
CA PRO A 26 13.25 -6.02 -1.44
C PRO A 26 11.83 -5.79 -1.94
N LYS A 27 11.65 -5.74 -3.26
CA LYS A 27 10.33 -5.64 -3.86
C LYS A 27 9.48 -6.82 -3.39
N LEU A 28 8.37 -6.53 -2.73
CA LEU A 28 7.42 -7.57 -2.33
C LEU A 28 6.85 -8.22 -3.60
N SER A 29 7.05 -9.53 -3.73
CA SER A 29 6.49 -10.33 -4.82
C SER A 29 5.29 -11.11 -4.31
N ILE A 30 4.10 -10.77 -4.82
CA ILE A 30 2.86 -11.52 -4.53
C ILE A 30 2.77 -12.68 -5.53
N ASN A 31 2.66 -13.91 -5.04
CA ASN A 31 2.47 -15.09 -5.87
C ASN A 31 1.03 -15.20 -6.36
N LYS A 32 0.82 -15.83 -7.51
CA LYS A 32 -0.54 -16.06 -8.02
C LYS A 32 -1.25 -17.17 -7.24
N CYS A 33 -2.53 -16.99 -6.97
CA CYS A 33 -3.39 -18.03 -6.40
C CYS A 33 -4.27 -18.64 -7.50
N TYR A 34 -4.26 -19.97 -7.62
CA TYR A 34 -5.01 -20.69 -8.68
C TYR A 34 -6.32 -21.34 -8.18
N GLY A 35 -6.69 -21.10 -6.92
CA GLY A 35 -7.90 -21.68 -6.29
C GLY A 35 -7.62 -22.77 -5.27
N ASP A 36 -6.36 -22.94 -4.85
CA ASP A 36 -6.02 -23.77 -3.70
C ASP A 36 -6.21 -22.95 -2.42
N TYR A 37 -7.15 -23.37 -1.57
CA TYR A 37 -7.43 -22.71 -0.30
C TYR A 37 -6.21 -22.71 0.63
N SER A 38 -5.35 -23.74 0.55
CA SER A 38 -4.11 -23.78 1.35
C SER A 38 -3.12 -22.67 0.97
N GLN A 39 -3.17 -22.22 -0.28
CA GLN A 39 -2.32 -21.14 -0.80
C GLN A 39 -2.99 -19.76 -0.67
N TRP A 40 -4.25 -19.70 -0.23
CA TRP A 40 -4.98 -18.44 -0.10
C TRP A 40 -4.30 -17.49 0.88
N LEU A 41 -3.94 -17.97 2.07
CA LEU A 41 -3.28 -17.14 3.09
C LEU A 41 -1.90 -16.66 2.63
N ASP A 42 -1.13 -17.52 1.95
CA ASP A 42 0.19 -17.17 1.42
C ASP A 42 0.12 -16.11 0.32
N PHE A 43 -0.99 -16.06 -0.42
CA PHE A 43 -1.30 -15.00 -1.37
C PHE A 43 -1.86 -13.75 -0.69
N PHE A 44 -2.84 -13.91 0.19
CA PHE A 44 -3.63 -12.82 0.72
C PHE A 44 -2.85 -11.97 1.72
N ASN A 45 -2.00 -12.57 2.57
CA ASN A 45 -1.17 -11.81 3.53
C ASN A 45 -0.31 -10.71 2.85
N PRO A 46 0.51 -11.02 1.82
CA PRO A 46 1.28 -9.99 1.12
C PRO A 46 0.40 -9.07 0.26
N PHE A 47 -0.72 -9.57 -0.29
CA PHE A 47 -1.69 -8.74 -1.01
C PHE A 47 -2.33 -7.69 -0.09
N GLU A 48 -2.73 -8.10 1.12
CA GLU A 48 -3.36 -7.26 2.12
C GLU A 48 -2.41 -6.14 2.55
N SER A 49 -1.16 -6.47 2.85
CA SER A 49 -0.14 -5.50 3.25
C SER A 49 0.19 -4.49 2.15
N ALA A 50 0.28 -4.91 0.89
CA ALA A 50 0.71 -4.03 -0.21
C ALA A 50 -0.42 -3.28 -0.92
N ILE A 51 -1.62 -3.86 -0.97
CA ILE A 51 -2.73 -3.40 -1.81
C ILE A 51 -3.97 -3.11 -0.96
N ASP A 52 -4.43 -4.04 -0.12
CA ASP A 52 -5.67 -3.83 0.64
C ASP A 52 -5.55 -2.71 1.68
N ASN A 53 -4.45 -2.69 2.45
CA ASN A 53 -4.20 -1.64 3.44
C ASN A 53 -3.73 -0.32 2.83
N ASN A 54 -3.54 -0.25 1.50
CA ASN A 54 -3.12 0.96 0.84
C ASN A 54 -4.32 1.84 0.47
N ASN A 55 -4.58 2.87 1.29
CA ASN A 55 -5.66 3.84 1.08
C ASN A 55 -5.45 4.78 -0.12
N SER A 56 -4.25 4.78 -0.71
CA SER A 56 -3.96 5.58 -1.92
C SER A 56 -4.46 4.90 -3.20
N ILE A 57 -4.86 3.63 -3.12
CA ILE A 57 -5.37 2.85 -4.25
C ILE A 57 -6.90 2.74 -4.09
N ALA A 58 -7.66 3.09 -5.13
CA ALA A 58 -9.11 2.97 -5.07
C ALA A 58 -9.56 1.50 -5.05
N LYS A 59 -10.66 1.16 -4.38
CA LYS A 59 -11.18 -0.23 -4.30
C LYS A 59 -11.34 -0.88 -5.69
N ARG A 60 -11.80 -0.10 -6.68
CA ARG A 60 -11.87 -0.54 -8.08
C ARG A 60 -10.52 -1.02 -8.63
N GLU A 61 -9.44 -0.32 -8.32
CA GLU A 61 -8.09 -0.66 -8.75
C GLU A 61 -7.56 -1.85 -7.95
N LYS A 62 -7.84 -1.93 -6.65
CA LYS A 62 -7.55 -3.11 -5.82
C LYS A 62 -8.20 -4.37 -6.38
N LEU A 63 -9.46 -4.31 -6.83
CA LEU A 63 -10.14 -5.42 -7.51
C LEU A 63 -9.44 -5.82 -8.82
N ASN A 64 -8.95 -4.84 -9.58
CA ASN A 64 -8.18 -5.12 -10.80
C ASN A 64 -6.86 -5.84 -10.47
N TYR A 65 -6.16 -5.41 -9.41
CA TYR A 65 -4.97 -6.12 -8.94
C TYR A 65 -5.32 -7.53 -8.46
N LEU A 66 -6.35 -7.70 -7.64
CA LEU A 66 -6.84 -9.00 -7.17
C LEU A 66 -7.04 -9.94 -8.37
N LYS A 67 -7.79 -9.51 -9.40
CA LYS A 67 -7.99 -10.25 -10.65
C LYS A 67 -6.69 -10.64 -11.36
N SER A 68 -5.66 -9.78 -11.32
CA SER A 68 -4.39 -10.06 -11.97
C SER A 68 -3.54 -11.14 -11.27
N TYR A 69 -3.73 -11.30 -9.95
CA TYR A 69 -3.05 -12.30 -9.13
C TYR A 69 -3.82 -13.61 -9.01
N LEU A 70 -5.12 -13.64 -9.34
CA LEU A 70 -5.88 -14.88 -9.39
C LEU A 70 -5.74 -15.57 -10.76
N GLY A 71 -5.68 -16.90 -10.74
CA GLY A 71 -5.72 -17.77 -11.90
C GLY A 71 -6.66 -18.95 -11.67
N GLY A 72 -6.79 -19.83 -12.67
CA GLY A 72 -7.51 -21.09 -12.54
C GLY A 72 -8.94 -20.95 -11.99
N THR A 73 -9.24 -21.73 -10.96
CA THR A 73 -10.56 -21.75 -10.31
C THR A 73 -10.83 -20.44 -9.56
N ALA A 74 -9.83 -19.86 -8.90
CA ALA A 74 -9.97 -18.58 -8.19
C ALA A 74 -10.36 -17.44 -9.14
N ALA A 75 -9.70 -17.35 -10.31
CA ALA A 75 -10.06 -16.34 -11.31
C ALA A 75 -11.49 -16.54 -11.85
N SER A 76 -11.95 -17.79 -11.94
CA SER A 76 -13.29 -18.10 -12.46
C SER A 76 -14.40 -17.59 -11.54
N TYR A 77 -14.22 -17.62 -10.22
CA TYR A 77 -15.18 -17.10 -9.24
C TYR A 77 -15.44 -15.61 -9.41
N ILE A 78 -14.39 -14.82 -9.62
CA ILE A 78 -14.50 -13.35 -9.71
C ILE A 78 -14.54 -12.83 -11.15
N ARG A 79 -14.53 -13.70 -12.17
CA ARG A 79 -14.44 -13.22 -13.56
C ARG A 79 -15.61 -12.31 -13.94
N GLU A 80 -16.80 -12.64 -13.47
CA GLU A 80 -18.07 -11.97 -13.82
C GLU A 80 -18.27 -10.68 -13.03
N PHE A 81 -17.41 -10.42 -12.04
CA PHE A 81 -17.50 -9.23 -11.21
C PHE A 81 -17.10 -8.02 -12.05
N SER A 82 -18.00 -7.05 -12.16
CA SER A 82 -17.67 -5.75 -12.73
C SER A 82 -16.63 -5.04 -11.84
N LEU A 83 -15.75 -4.22 -12.44
CA LEU A 83 -14.76 -3.42 -11.70
C LEU A 83 -15.47 -2.27 -10.96
N THR A 84 -16.10 -2.59 -9.85
CA THR A 84 -16.82 -1.66 -8.97
C THR A 84 -16.32 -1.82 -7.54
N GLU A 85 -16.50 -0.79 -6.72
CA GLU A 85 -16.09 -0.83 -5.31
C GLU A 85 -16.88 -1.84 -4.50
N VAL A 86 -18.19 -1.96 -4.77
CA VAL A 86 -19.06 -2.95 -4.14
C VAL A 86 -18.57 -4.37 -4.41
N ASN A 87 -18.14 -4.66 -5.65
CA ASN A 87 -17.63 -5.98 -6.02
C ASN A 87 -16.25 -6.27 -5.44
N TYR A 88 -15.50 -5.26 -4.99
CA TYR A 88 -14.25 -5.49 -4.26
C TYR A 88 -14.56 -6.09 -2.88
N ASP A 89 -15.49 -5.48 -2.15
CA ASP A 89 -15.88 -5.94 -0.82
C ASP A 89 -16.48 -7.36 -0.89
N VAL A 90 -17.33 -7.63 -1.90
CA VAL A 90 -17.89 -8.98 -2.14
C VAL A 90 -16.84 -10.01 -2.56
N ALA A 91 -15.73 -9.59 -3.19
CA ALA A 91 -14.67 -10.52 -3.59
C ALA A 91 -13.77 -10.95 -2.43
N LEU A 92 -13.84 -10.27 -1.28
CA LEU A 92 -13.06 -10.54 -0.08
C LEU A 92 -13.87 -11.18 1.06
N ASP A 93 -15.20 -11.23 0.93
CA ASP A 93 -16.14 -11.91 1.84
C ASP A 93 -16.19 -13.42 1.57
#